data_AF-A0A3N5Z9W1-F1
#
_entry.id   AF-A0A3N5Z9W1-F1
#
_cell.length_a   1.000
_cell.length_b   1.000
_cell.length_c   1.000
_cell.angle_alpha   90.00
_cell.angle_beta   90.00
_cell.angle_gamma   90.00
#
_symmetry.space_group_name_H-M   'P 1'
#
loop_
_entity.id
_entity.type
_entity.pdbx_description
1 polymer ?
#
loop_
_entity_poly.entity_id
_entity_poly.type
_entity_poly.pdbx_seq_one_letter_code
_entity_poly.pdbx_strand_id
1 'polypeptide(L)'
;GPKEQMVLELRPAHDPRKTYGFAGVVISVEDLSASIWTWYREKDGHWQAKKTIKIPAQPAKADQLPPLLKGFEAVPPLVTDIDLSLDDKFLYVACWGTGELHQYDVTDPLNPKLTSKVEIGGIVRRKGHPKHEGSLLGGPQMVEISRDGRRVFATNSLYSTWDDQFYPEKLEGWMVRINVDPSGGAKIDPNFFIETGQLRLHQVRLEGGDASTDSFCYPS
;
A
#
# COMPACT_ATOMS: atom_id res chain seq x y z
N GLY A 1 6.11 -11.69 14.21
CA GLY A 1 6.28 -12.91 15.03
C GLY A 1 6.57 -14.09 14.12
N PRO A 2 6.47 -15.35 14.59
CA PRO A 2 6.77 -16.52 13.75
C PRO A 2 5.77 -16.69 12.59
N LYS A 3 4.58 -16.09 12.68
CA LYS A 3 3.51 -16.22 11.70
C LYS A 3 3.55 -15.15 10.61
N GLU A 4 4.05 -13.97 10.96
CA GLU A 4 4.18 -12.81 10.07
C GLU A 4 5.43 -12.95 9.21
N GLN A 5 5.24 -12.97 7.89
CA GLN A 5 6.31 -13.15 6.91
C GLN A 5 6.43 -11.92 6.02
N MET A 6 7.64 -11.70 5.52
CA MET A 6 7.97 -10.61 4.60
C MET A 6 7.66 -9.23 5.20
N VAL A 7 8.49 -8.83 6.17
CA VAL A 7 8.54 -7.44 6.62
C VAL A 7 9.27 -6.66 5.53
N LEU A 8 8.57 -5.74 4.86
CA LEU A 8 9.12 -4.99 3.74
C LEU A 8 9.40 -3.55 4.16
N GLU A 9 8.48 -2.65 3.84
CA GLU A 9 8.70 -1.21 3.86
C GLU A 9 8.66 -0.64 5.27
N LEU A 10 9.69 0.14 5.61
CA LEU A 10 9.81 0.89 6.86
C LEU A 10 9.56 2.37 6.58
N ARG A 11 8.69 2.99 7.39
CA ARG A 11 8.39 4.42 7.32
C ARG A 11 8.48 5.04 8.71
N PRO A 12 9.65 5.61 9.09
CA PRO A 12 9.78 6.45 10.27
C PRO A 12 8.81 7.64 10.22
N ALA A 13 8.44 8.18 11.38
CA ALA A 13 7.83 9.50 11.42
C ALA A 13 8.75 10.55 10.80
N HIS A 14 8.16 11.52 10.09
CA HIS A 14 8.86 12.62 9.44
C HIS A 14 9.38 13.66 10.44
N ASP A 15 8.64 13.92 11.53
CA ASP A 15 9.13 14.77 12.62
C ASP A 15 10.28 14.07 13.36
N PRO A 16 11.52 14.57 13.29
CA PRO A 16 12.70 13.89 13.84
C PRO A 16 12.71 13.80 15.37
N ARG A 17 11.79 14.48 16.07
CA ARG A 17 11.61 14.35 17.52
C ARG A 17 10.83 13.10 17.91
N LYS A 18 10.10 12.50 16.97
CA LYS A 18 9.26 11.33 17.21
C LYS A 18 10.08 10.07 17.03
N THR A 19 9.99 9.16 18.00
CA THR A 19 10.71 7.88 17.99
C THR A 19 9.74 6.74 17.72
N TYR A 20 9.02 6.81 16.60
CA TYR A 20 8.20 5.73 16.08
C TYR A 20 8.24 5.68 14.55
N GLY A 21 7.73 4.59 14.00
CA GLY A 21 7.37 4.48 12.61
C GLY A 21 6.54 3.23 12.35
N PHE A 22 6.32 2.94 11.08
CA PHE A 22 5.49 1.84 10.63
C PHE A 22 6.30 0.83 9.82
N ALA A 23 5.86 -0.41 9.83
CA ALA A 23 6.38 -1.50 9.02
C ALA A 23 5.22 -2.25 8.35
N GLY A 24 5.28 -2.40 7.03
CA GLY A 24 4.37 -3.25 6.26
C GLY A 24 4.76 -4.72 6.36
N VAL A 25 3.79 -5.59 6.64
CA VAL A 25 3.96 -7.05 6.65
C VAL A 25 2.98 -7.66 5.65
N VAL A 26 3.54 -8.30 4.63
CA VAL A 26 2.79 -8.76 3.45
C VAL A 26 1.73 -9.78 3.82
N ILE A 27 2.10 -10.78 4.63
CA ILE A 27 1.25 -11.96 4.83
C ILE A 27 1.51 -12.66 6.17
N SER A 28 0.43 -13.24 6.70
CA SER A 28 0.40 -14.16 7.82
C SER A 28 0.21 -15.58 7.30
N VAL A 29 1.05 -16.52 7.72
CA VAL A 29 0.91 -17.94 7.34
C VAL A 29 -0.25 -18.64 8.06
N GLU A 30 -0.87 -17.99 9.05
CA GLU A 30 -2.02 -18.53 9.78
C GLU A 30 -3.34 -18.33 9.03
N ASP A 31 -3.50 -17.18 8.37
CA ASP A 31 -4.80 -16.75 7.85
C ASP A 31 -4.73 -15.85 6.60
N LEU A 32 -3.55 -15.74 5.98
CA LEU A 32 -3.27 -14.94 4.78
C LEU A 32 -3.54 -13.43 4.96
N SER A 33 -3.76 -12.97 6.19
CA SER A 33 -3.94 -11.55 6.48
C SER A 33 -2.63 -10.79 6.31
N ALA A 34 -2.73 -9.52 5.93
CA ALA A 34 -1.62 -8.59 5.99
C ALA A 34 -1.70 -7.76 7.28
N SER A 35 -0.61 -7.10 7.67
CA SER A 35 -0.62 -6.25 8.85
C SER A 35 0.35 -5.08 8.78
N ILE A 36 0.03 -4.00 9.51
CA ILE A 36 0.98 -2.93 9.81
C ILE A 36 1.40 -3.06 11.26
N TRP A 37 2.70 -2.92 11.49
CA TRP A 37 3.29 -2.88 12.81
C TRP A 37 3.83 -1.48 13.08
N THR A 38 3.41 -0.88 14.19
CA THR A 38 4.01 0.36 14.69
C THR A 38 5.16 0.00 15.59
N TRP A 39 6.37 0.38 15.21
CA TRP A 39 7.56 0.29 16.06
C TRP A 39 7.79 1.62 16.75
N TYR A 40 8.20 1.61 18.01
CA TYR A 40 8.34 2.82 18.82
C TYR A 40 9.31 2.62 19.98
N ARG A 41 9.90 3.71 20.45
CA ARG A 41 10.77 3.74 21.63
C ARG A 41 9.98 4.16 22.86
N GLU A 42 10.03 3.34 23.90
CA GLU A 42 9.47 3.68 25.21
C GLU A 42 10.33 4.71 25.95
N LYS A 43 9.78 5.29 27.03
CA LYS A 43 10.45 6.32 27.84
C LYS A 43 11.71 5.81 28.53
N ASP A 44 11.77 4.52 28.84
CA ASP A 44 12.93 3.86 29.42
C ASP A 44 14.02 3.52 28.39
N GLY A 45 13.77 3.83 27.12
CA GLY A 45 14.71 3.69 26.01
C GLY A 45 14.59 2.38 25.24
N HIS A 46 13.76 1.43 25.67
CA HIS A 46 13.56 0.16 24.95
C HIS A 46 12.70 0.34 23.70
N TRP A 47 12.98 -0.47 22.68
CA TRP A 47 12.19 -0.51 21.46
C TRP A 47 11.12 -1.59 21.54
N GLN A 48 9.92 -1.25 21.08
CA GLN A 48 8.77 -2.13 20.97
C GLN A 48 8.25 -2.15 19.54
N ALA A 49 7.49 -3.18 19.21
CA ALA A 49 6.70 -3.25 17.99
C ALA A 49 5.32 -3.85 18.29
N LYS A 50 4.26 -3.16 17.87
CA LYS A 50 2.87 -3.59 18.07
C LYS A 50 2.16 -3.70 16.73
N LYS A 51 1.47 -4.81 16.48
CA LYS A 51 0.51 -4.92 15.37
C LYS A 51 -0.64 -3.95 15.61
N THR A 52 -0.75 -2.91 14.79
CA THR A 52 -1.74 -1.83 14.93
C THR A 52 -2.83 -1.90 13.87
N ILE A 53 -2.55 -2.54 12.73
CA ILE A 53 -3.54 -2.79 11.68
C ILE A 53 -3.45 -4.27 11.28
N LYS A 54 -4.60 -4.91 11.14
CA LYS A 54 -4.75 -6.24 10.52
C LYS A 54 -5.76 -6.13 9.38
N ILE A 55 -5.38 -6.58 8.19
CA ILE A 55 -6.23 -6.59 7.00
C ILE A 55 -6.49 -8.05 6.63
N PRO A 56 -7.72 -8.55 6.71
CA PRO A 56 -8.02 -9.96 6.43
C PRO A 56 -7.96 -10.25 4.93
N ALA A 57 -7.64 -11.50 4.58
CA ALA A 57 -7.86 -12.01 3.22
C ALA A 57 -9.36 -12.01 2.88
N GLN A 58 -9.67 -11.85 1.60
CA GLN A 58 -11.04 -11.83 1.08
C GLN A 58 -11.38 -13.18 0.46
N PRO A 59 -12.47 -13.87 0.86
CA PRO A 59 -12.87 -15.13 0.25
C PRO A 59 -13.11 -15.01 -1.26
N ALA A 60 -12.70 -16.01 -2.04
CA ALA A 60 -12.89 -16.04 -3.48
C ALA A 60 -12.96 -17.48 -3.99
N LYS A 61 -13.70 -17.73 -5.06
CA LYS A 61 -13.83 -19.07 -5.63
C LYS A 61 -12.52 -19.50 -6.29
N ALA A 62 -12.14 -20.77 -6.16
CA ALA A 62 -10.91 -21.32 -6.72
C ALA A 62 -10.76 -21.13 -8.25
N ASP A 63 -11.86 -21.05 -8.99
CA ASP A 63 -11.85 -20.82 -10.45
C ASP A 63 -11.54 -19.36 -10.84
N GLN A 64 -11.65 -18.41 -9.91
CA GLN A 64 -11.31 -17.00 -10.09
C GLN A 64 -9.86 -16.68 -9.69
N LEU A 65 -9.15 -17.63 -9.10
CA LEU A 65 -7.84 -17.42 -8.48
C LEU A 65 -6.69 -17.93 -9.36
N PRO A 66 -5.51 -17.28 -9.31
CA PRO A 66 -4.30 -17.80 -9.92
C PRO A 66 -3.92 -19.15 -9.27
N PRO A 67 -3.16 -20.02 -9.98
CA PRO A 67 -2.84 -21.36 -9.50
C PRO A 67 -2.33 -21.43 -8.05
N LEU A 68 -1.49 -20.47 -7.65
CA LEU A 68 -0.90 -20.44 -6.30
C LEU A 68 -1.92 -20.18 -5.19
N LEU A 69 -3.08 -19.57 -5.49
CA LEU A 69 -4.09 -19.18 -4.52
C LEU A 69 -5.30 -20.14 -4.47
N LYS A 70 -5.45 -21.03 -5.46
CA LYS A 70 -6.64 -21.90 -5.58
C LYS A 70 -6.91 -22.74 -4.34
N GLY A 71 -5.87 -23.30 -3.72
CA GLY A 71 -6.00 -24.14 -2.53
C GLY A 71 -6.43 -23.39 -1.27
N PHE A 72 -6.39 -22.06 -1.29
CA PHE A 72 -6.77 -21.22 -0.15
C PHE A 72 -8.18 -20.63 -0.28
N GLU A 73 -8.75 -20.61 -1.50
CA GLU A 73 -10.08 -20.03 -1.76
C GLU A 73 -10.22 -18.59 -1.22
N ALA A 74 -9.12 -17.84 -1.26
CA ALA A 74 -9.05 -16.47 -0.75
C ALA A 74 -7.97 -15.65 -1.48
N VAL A 75 -8.21 -14.34 -1.54
CA VAL A 75 -7.28 -13.33 -2.00
C VAL A 75 -6.63 -12.67 -0.77
N PRO A 76 -5.32 -12.89 -0.51
CA PRO A 76 -4.60 -12.12 0.49
C PRO A 76 -4.54 -10.64 0.09
N PRO A 77 -4.52 -9.69 1.05
CA PRO A 77 -4.34 -8.27 0.73
C PRO A 77 -2.98 -8.01 0.08
N LEU A 78 -1.94 -8.73 0.53
CA LEU A 78 -0.54 -8.55 0.12
C LEU A 78 -0.12 -7.08 0.28
N VAL A 79 0.11 -6.66 1.52
CA VAL A 79 0.62 -5.30 1.78
C VAL A 79 2.08 -5.22 1.35
N THR A 80 2.32 -4.67 0.16
CA THR A 80 3.66 -4.61 -0.44
C THR A 80 4.37 -3.29 -0.18
N ASP A 81 3.61 -2.21 -0.03
CA ASP A 81 4.15 -0.88 0.28
C ASP A 81 3.25 -0.11 1.26
N ILE A 82 3.89 0.81 1.97
CA ILE A 82 3.25 1.81 2.80
C ILE A 82 3.95 3.15 2.61
N ASP A 83 3.21 4.25 2.73
CA ASP A 83 3.81 5.59 2.69
C ASP A 83 3.10 6.53 3.68
N LEU A 84 3.88 7.41 4.32
CA LEU A 84 3.42 8.28 5.41
C LEU A 84 3.45 9.73 4.94
N SER A 85 2.33 10.45 5.05
CA SER A 85 2.29 11.87 4.68
C SER A 85 3.24 12.70 5.54
N LEU A 86 3.83 13.75 4.96
CA LEU A 86 4.85 14.59 5.63
C LEU A 86 4.39 15.26 6.93
N ASP A 87 3.08 15.37 7.16
CA ASP A 87 2.50 15.88 8.41
C ASP A 87 2.28 14.78 9.48
N ASP A 88 2.76 13.55 9.22
CA ASP A 88 2.60 12.34 10.02
C ASP A 88 1.14 11.96 10.32
N LYS A 89 0.19 12.46 9.53
CA LYS A 89 -1.25 12.30 9.81
C LYS A 89 -1.87 11.10 9.12
N PHE A 90 -1.46 10.79 7.89
CA PHE A 90 -2.07 9.74 7.09
C PHE A 90 -1.05 8.71 6.62
N LEU A 91 -1.34 7.44 6.90
CA LEU A 91 -0.62 6.29 6.36
C LEU A 91 -1.41 5.68 5.21
N TYR A 92 -0.78 5.54 4.06
CA TYR A 92 -1.32 4.86 2.88
C TYR A 92 -0.78 3.45 2.83
N VAL A 93 -1.65 2.49 2.55
CA VAL A 93 -1.31 1.06 2.58
C VAL A 93 -1.78 0.40 1.29
N ALA A 94 -0.83 -0.09 0.50
CA ALA A 94 -1.09 -0.73 -0.79
C ALA A 94 -1.40 -2.22 -0.61
N CYS A 95 -2.66 -2.60 -0.82
CA CYS A 95 -3.10 -3.99 -0.82
C CYS A 95 -3.10 -4.52 -2.26
N TRP A 96 -1.93 -4.94 -2.73
CA TRP A 96 -1.67 -5.33 -4.12
C TRP A 96 -2.53 -6.51 -4.59
N GLY A 97 -2.84 -7.46 -3.71
CA GLY A 97 -3.65 -8.64 -4.02
C GLY A 97 -5.13 -8.32 -4.14
N THR A 98 -5.70 -7.58 -3.18
CA THR A 98 -7.13 -7.23 -3.19
C THR A 98 -7.48 -6.06 -4.11
N GLY A 99 -6.48 -5.31 -4.59
CA GLY A 99 -6.68 -4.16 -5.47
C GLY A 99 -7.23 -2.95 -4.72
N GLU A 100 -6.68 -2.68 -3.53
CA GLU A 100 -7.14 -1.62 -2.64
C GLU A 100 -5.96 -0.76 -2.17
N LEU A 101 -6.11 0.55 -2.16
CA LEU A 101 -5.25 1.48 -1.44
C LEU A 101 -6.03 1.99 -0.23
N HIS A 102 -5.58 1.64 0.97
CA HIS A 102 -6.21 2.13 2.20
C HIS A 102 -5.54 3.43 2.65
N GLN A 103 -6.33 4.33 3.23
CA GLN A 103 -5.85 5.49 3.96
C GLN A 103 -6.24 5.33 5.43
N TYR A 104 -5.27 5.48 6.33
CA TYR A 104 -5.49 5.47 7.77
C TYR A 104 -5.07 6.81 8.37
N ASP A 105 -5.91 7.39 9.21
CA ASP A 105 -5.49 8.44 10.15
C ASP A 105 -4.63 7.80 11.24
N VAL A 106 -3.40 8.25 11.35
CA VAL A 106 -2.37 7.78 12.29
C VAL A 106 -1.89 8.88 13.23
N THR A 107 -2.70 9.93 13.43
CA THR A 107 -2.44 10.98 14.43
C THR A 107 -2.17 10.37 15.82
N ASP A 108 -2.86 9.28 16.16
CA ASP A 108 -2.44 8.34 17.19
C ASP A 108 -1.80 7.10 16.53
N PRO A 109 -0.46 6.97 16.51
CA PRO A 109 0.23 5.92 15.76
C PRO A 109 -0.01 4.51 16.34
N LEU A 110 -0.52 4.40 17.57
CA LEU A 110 -0.85 3.13 18.22
C LEU A 110 -2.32 2.72 18.04
N ASN A 111 -3.16 3.63 17.53
CA ASN A 111 -4.57 3.37 17.24
C ASN A 111 -5.00 3.94 15.86
N PRO A 112 -4.43 3.44 14.74
CA PRO A 112 -4.80 3.88 13.41
C PRO A 112 -6.29 3.71 13.10
N LYS A 113 -6.88 4.67 12.37
CA LYS A 113 -8.29 4.65 11.99
C LYS A 113 -8.43 4.68 10.47
N LEU A 114 -9.07 3.66 9.90
CA LEU A 114 -9.35 3.63 8.46
C LEU A 114 -10.29 4.79 8.10
N THR A 115 -9.86 5.67 7.20
CA THR A 115 -10.65 6.82 6.74
C THR A 115 -11.23 6.60 5.35
N SER A 116 -10.50 5.91 4.47
CA SER A 116 -10.99 5.58 3.13
C SER A 116 -10.30 4.37 2.51
N LYS A 117 -10.94 3.83 1.49
CA LYS A 117 -10.40 2.80 0.60
C LYS A 117 -10.62 3.23 -0.84
N VAL A 118 -9.58 3.09 -1.66
CA VAL A 118 -9.65 3.31 -3.10
C VAL A 118 -9.43 1.98 -3.79
N GLU A 119 -10.38 1.59 -4.64
CA GLU A 119 -10.33 0.33 -5.38
C GLU A 119 -9.79 0.55 -6.80
N ILE A 120 -8.78 -0.21 -7.19
CA ILE A 120 -8.20 -0.21 -8.53
C ILE A 120 -7.45 -1.54 -8.76
N GLY A 121 -7.67 -2.20 -9.89
CA GLY A 121 -7.12 -3.52 -10.17
C GLY A 121 -7.60 -4.60 -9.19
N GLY A 122 -6.68 -5.47 -8.74
CA GLY A 122 -6.86 -6.60 -7.84
C GLY A 122 -7.06 -7.93 -8.57
N ILE A 123 -6.66 -9.04 -7.93
CA ILE A 123 -6.68 -10.39 -8.50
C ILE A 123 -8.08 -10.79 -8.99
N VAL A 124 -9.07 -10.63 -8.11
CA VAL A 124 -10.48 -10.94 -8.40
C VAL A 124 -11.26 -9.69 -8.80
N ARG A 125 -11.01 -8.57 -8.12
CA ARG A 125 -11.77 -7.33 -8.29
C ARG A 125 -11.60 -6.71 -9.68
N ARG A 126 -10.37 -6.73 -10.21
CA ARG A 126 -10.00 -6.25 -11.55
C ARG A 126 -10.60 -4.88 -11.91
N LYS A 127 -10.66 -3.97 -10.93
CA LYS A 127 -11.33 -2.68 -11.06
C LYS A 127 -10.63 -1.82 -12.12
N GLY A 128 -11.38 -1.41 -13.14
CA GLY A 128 -10.88 -0.54 -14.21
C GLY A 128 -10.70 0.93 -13.80
N HIS A 129 -10.12 1.71 -14.72
CA HIS A 129 -9.98 3.16 -14.61
C HIS A 129 -10.84 3.86 -15.69
N PRO A 130 -11.44 5.05 -15.46
CA PRO A 130 -12.23 5.77 -16.46
C PRO A 130 -11.53 6.07 -17.80
N LYS A 131 -10.19 6.03 -17.82
CA LYS A 131 -9.34 6.21 -19.02
C LYS A 131 -8.83 4.90 -19.65
N HIS A 132 -9.30 3.76 -19.16
CA HIS A 132 -8.96 2.44 -19.67
C HIS A 132 -10.23 1.65 -19.98
N GLU A 133 -10.28 1.01 -21.13
CA GLU A 133 -11.41 0.15 -21.47
C GLU A 133 -11.30 -1.21 -20.76
N GLY A 134 -12.17 -1.44 -19.79
CA GLY A 134 -12.29 -2.74 -19.13
C GLY A 134 -11.48 -2.88 -17.85
N SER A 135 -10.95 -4.08 -17.61
CA SER A 135 -10.34 -4.48 -16.35
C SER A 135 -8.84 -4.20 -16.30
N LEU A 136 -8.34 -3.79 -15.13
CA LEU A 136 -6.91 -3.67 -14.88
C LEU A 136 -6.38 -4.89 -14.12
N LEU A 137 -5.24 -5.40 -14.56
CA LEU A 137 -4.42 -6.37 -13.83
C LEU A 137 -3.47 -5.65 -12.86
N GLY A 138 -2.93 -6.37 -11.88
CA GLY A 138 -2.16 -5.76 -10.78
C GLY A 138 -3.07 -5.10 -9.76
N GLY A 139 -2.49 -4.58 -8.69
CA GLY A 139 -3.17 -3.68 -7.75
C GLY A 139 -2.23 -2.54 -7.39
N PRO A 140 -2.62 -1.61 -6.49
CA PRO A 140 -1.67 -0.67 -5.92
C PRO A 140 -0.46 -1.41 -5.35
N GLN A 141 0.74 -1.06 -5.80
CA GLN A 141 2.00 -1.64 -5.37
C GLN A 141 2.85 -0.53 -4.74
N MET A 142 3.72 0.15 -5.49
CA MET A 142 4.46 1.29 -4.95
C MET A 142 3.55 2.51 -4.86
N VAL A 143 3.68 3.24 -3.76
CA VAL A 143 2.90 4.43 -3.40
C VAL A 143 3.86 5.60 -3.18
N GLU A 144 3.49 6.76 -3.70
CA GLU A 144 4.27 7.98 -3.46
C GLU A 144 3.33 9.17 -3.22
N ILE A 145 3.60 9.94 -2.17
CA ILE A 145 2.76 11.06 -1.75
C ILE A 145 3.43 12.40 -2.11
N SER A 146 2.66 13.33 -2.67
CA SER A 146 3.14 14.70 -2.86
C SER A 146 3.38 15.41 -1.53
N ARG A 147 4.38 16.29 -1.47
CA ARG A 147 4.78 17.02 -0.24
C ARG A 147 3.63 17.76 0.47
N ASP A 148 2.64 18.24 -0.27
CA ASP A 148 1.46 18.91 0.30
C ASP A 148 0.37 17.95 0.82
N GLY A 149 0.57 16.63 0.70
CA GLY A 149 -0.34 15.58 1.13
C GLY A 149 -1.62 15.44 0.28
N ARG A 150 -1.74 16.15 -0.85
CA ARG A 150 -3.00 16.22 -1.62
C ARG A 150 -3.10 15.23 -2.77
N ARG A 151 -1.98 14.61 -3.16
CA ARG A 151 -1.92 13.67 -4.28
C ARG A 151 -1.12 12.44 -3.85
N VAL A 152 -1.66 11.28 -4.14
CA VAL A 152 -0.96 10.00 -4.01
C VAL A 152 -0.87 9.39 -5.40
N PHE A 153 0.29 8.86 -5.76
CA PHE A 153 0.51 8.11 -6.99
C PHE A 153 0.69 6.65 -6.64
N ALA A 154 0.12 5.76 -7.44
CA ALA A 154 0.30 4.33 -7.28
C ALA A 154 0.63 3.66 -8.61
N THR A 155 1.63 2.78 -8.60
CA THR A 155 1.99 1.88 -9.71
C THR A 155 1.68 0.44 -9.34
N ASN A 156 1.84 -0.51 -10.26
CA ASN A 156 1.18 -1.80 -10.14
C ASN A 156 2.06 -3.05 -10.17
N SER A 157 3.36 -2.93 -10.38
CA SER A 157 4.26 -4.09 -10.44
C SER A 157 5.10 -4.22 -9.17
N LEU A 158 5.20 -5.46 -8.68
CA LEU A 158 6.00 -5.83 -7.51
C LEU A 158 7.38 -6.29 -7.91
N TYR A 159 7.43 -7.42 -8.60
CA TYR A 159 8.67 -8.05 -9.02
C TYR A 159 8.33 -9.01 -10.16
N SER A 160 9.11 -9.02 -11.23
CA SER A 160 8.72 -9.64 -12.50
C SER A 160 8.19 -11.07 -12.37
N THR A 161 8.88 -11.94 -11.62
CA THR A 161 8.46 -13.33 -11.42
C THR A 161 7.25 -13.49 -10.50
N TRP A 162 7.05 -12.57 -9.56
CA TRP A 162 5.89 -12.59 -8.65
C TRP A 162 4.65 -12.07 -9.36
N ASP A 163 4.80 -10.99 -10.13
CA ASP A 163 3.77 -10.48 -11.02
C ASP A 163 3.21 -11.60 -11.91
N ASP A 164 4.08 -12.42 -12.51
CA ASP A 164 3.66 -13.52 -13.38
C ASP A 164 2.96 -14.66 -12.62
N GLN A 165 3.29 -14.87 -11.34
CA GLN A 165 2.63 -15.86 -10.49
C GLN A 165 1.22 -15.43 -10.09
N PHE A 166 1.06 -14.19 -9.63
CA PHE A 166 -0.23 -13.65 -9.15
C PHE A 166 -1.13 -13.15 -10.29
N TYR A 167 -0.55 -12.69 -11.39
CA TYR A 167 -1.23 -12.17 -12.59
C TYR A 167 -0.72 -12.88 -13.85
N PRO A 168 -1.06 -14.17 -14.06
CA PRO A 168 -0.55 -15.00 -15.16
C PRO A 168 -1.03 -14.55 -16.55
N GLU A 169 -2.03 -13.67 -16.61
CA GLU A 169 -2.54 -13.05 -17.84
C GLU A 169 -1.61 -11.96 -18.43
N LYS A 170 -0.37 -11.86 -17.90
CA LYS A 170 0.67 -10.89 -18.24
C LYS A 170 0.31 -9.47 -17.80
N LEU A 171 0.84 -9.10 -16.64
CA LEU A 171 0.74 -7.74 -16.11
C LEU A 171 1.40 -6.71 -17.05
N GLU A 172 0.63 -5.70 -17.44
CA GLU A 172 1.11 -4.47 -18.09
C GLU A 172 1.25 -3.33 -17.08
N GLY A 173 2.15 -2.39 -17.33
CA GLY A 173 2.43 -1.28 -16.42
C GLY A 173 1.41 -0.15 -16.51
N TRP A 174 0.94 0.30 -15.36
CA TRP A 174 0.12 1.50 -15.24
C TRP A 174 0.43 2.30 -13.97
N MET A 175 0.10 3.60 -14.02
CA MET A 175 0.13 4.51 -12.89
C MET A 175 -1.17 5.29 -12.80
N VAL A 176 -1.70 5.41 -11.58
CA VAL A 176 -2.87 6.23 -11.26
C VAL A 176 -2.48 7.36 -10.30
N ARG A 177 -3.30 8.43 -10.29
CA ARG A 177 -3.27 9.46 -9.26
C ARG A 177 -4.55 9.39 -8.43
N ILE A 178 -4.40 9.56 -7.14
CA ILE A 178 -5.48 9.64 -6.17
C ILE A 178 -5.47 11.05 -5.57
N ASN A 179 -6.60 11.74 -5.62
CA ASN A 179 -6.80 13.03 -4.97
C ASN A 179 -7.20 12.78 -3.50
N VAL A 180 -6.54 13.49 -2.59
CA VAL A 180 -6.70 13.33 -1.13
C VAL A 180 -7.34 14.57 -0.52
N ASP A 181 -8.31 14.36 0.36
CA ASP A 181 -8.84 15.38 1.25
C ASP A 181 -7.98 15.46 2.54
N PRO A 182 -7.43 16.65 2.91
CA PRO A 182 -6.65 16.82 4.14
C PRO A 182 -7.40 16.49 5.44
N SER A 183 -8.74 16.45 5.40
CA SER A 183 -9.60 16.03 6.51
C SER A 183 -9.85 14.52 6.54
N GLY A 184 -9.39 13.78 5.53
CA GLY A 184 -9.60 12.34 5.37
C GLY A 184 -10.54 12.05 4.20
N GLY A 185 -10.19 11.03 3.43
CA GLY A 185 -10.88 10.69 2.19
C GLY A 185 -9.93 10.73 0.99
N ALA A 186 -10.10 9.76 0.10
CA ALA A 186 -9.29 9.63 -1.10
C ALA A 186 -10.16 9.14 -2.27
N LYS A 187 -9.91 9.66 -3.47
CA LYS A 187 -10.62 9.27 -4.70
C LYS A 187 -9.66 9.21 -5.87
N ILE A 188 -9.80 8.19 -6.73
CA ILE A 188 -9.11 8.15 -8.02
C ILE A 188 -9.39 9.44 -8.78
N ASP A 189 -8.34 10.02 -9.35
CA ASP A 189 -8.48 11.10 -10.32
C ASP A 189 -8.91 10.52 -11.68
N PRO A 190 -10.15 10.76 -12.15
CA PRO A 190 -10.59 10.22 -13.43
C PRO A 190 -9.79 10.75 -14.63
N ASN A 191 -9.04 11.83 -14.45
CA ASN A 191 -8.32 12.51 -15.51
C ASN A 191 -6.82 12.15 -15.59
N PHE A 192 -6.28 11.39 -14.65
CA PHE A 192 -4.86 11.03 -14.65
C PHE A 192 -4.69 9.51 -14.68
N PHE A 193 -4.10 9.04 -15.77
CA PHE A 193 -3.79 7.63 -15.98
C PHE A 193 -2.63 7.53 -16.95
N ILE A 194 -1.63 6.73 -16.61
CA ILE A 194 -0.48 6.45 -17.47
C ILE A 194 -0.45 4.95 -17.71
N GLU A 195 -0.26 4.55 -18.96
CA GLU A 195 -0.02 3.16 -19.37
C GLU A 195 1.29 3.08 -20.13
N THR A 196 2.00 2.00 -19.89
CA THR A 196 3.33 1.77 -20.48
C THR A 196 3.43 0.40 -21.16
N GLY A 197 2.30 -0.31 -21.30
CA GLY A 197 2.22 -1.64 -21.91
C GLY A 197 3.14 -2.61 -21.17
N GLN A 198 4.06 -3.25 -21.89
CA GLN A 198 4.95 -4.27 -21.33
C GLN A 198 5.99 -3.72 -20.34
N LEU A 199 6.22 -2.41 -20.31
CA LEU A 199 7.12 -1.79 -19.33
C LEU A 199 6.40 -1.66 -17.99
N ARG A 200 6.71 -2.53 -17.04
CA ARG A 200 6.10 -2.53 -15.71
C ARG A 200 6.64 -1.40 -14.84
N LEU A 201 5.74 -0.64 -14.20
CA LEU A 201 6.08 0.52 -13.38
C LEU A 201 6.24 0.12 -11.90
N HIS A 202 7.25 0.67 -11.26
CA HIS A 202 7.60 0.40 -9.86
C HIS A 202 7.68 1.72 -9.08
N GLN A 203 8.80 2.08 -8.46
CA GLN A 203 8.90 3.30 -7.65
C GLN A 203 8.73 4.58 -8.48
N VAL A 204 8.01 5.54 -7.90
CA VAL A 204 7.82 6.91 -8.43
C VAL A 204 8.71 7.85 -7.64
N ARG A 205 9.25 8.89 -8.28
CA ARG A 205 9.98 9.97 -7.60
C ARG A 205 9.49 11.30 -8.14
N LEU A 206 9.04 12.18 -7.25
CA LEU A 206 8.52 13.49 -7.64
C LEU A 206 9.64 14.52 -7.69
N GLU A 207 9.61 15.35 -8.73
CA GLU A 207 10.56 16.47 -8.84
C GLU A 207 10.40 17.41 -7.63
N GLY A 208 11.53 17.73 -6.98
CA GLY A 208 11.54 18.54 -5.76
C GLY A 208 11.35 17.76 -4.45
N GLY A 209 11.32 16.42 -4.51
CA GLY A 209 11.19 15.53 -3.37
C GLY A 209 9.73 15.18 -3.05
N ASP A 210 9.56 14.06 -2.37
CA ASP A 210 8.28 13.44 -2.02
C ASP A 210 8.31 12.93 -0.57
N ALA A 211 7.33 12.12 -0.20
CA ALA A 211 7.18 11.65 1.18
C ALA A 211 8.11 10.48 1.52
N SER A 212 8.82 9.90 0.55
CA SER A 212 9.73 8.78 0.82
C SER A 212 11.17 9.00 0.30
N THR A 213 11.48 10.15 -0.31
CA THR A 213 12.86 10.51 -0.71
C THR A 213 13.70 11.11 0.41
N ASP A 214 13.10 11.89 1.30
CA ASP A 214 13.82 12.82 2.17
C ASP A 214 13.65 12.47 3.66
N SER A 215 14.64 12.86 4.46
CA SER A 215 14.56 12.85 5.92
C SER A 215 15.01 14.20 6.46
N PHE A 216 14.46 14.60 7.60
CA PHE A 216 14.64 15.95 8.14
C PHE A 216 15.40 15.92 9.46
N CYS A 217 16.29 16.90 9.67
CA CYS A 217 17.01 17.07 10.93
C CYS A 217 16.34 18.09 11.88
N TYR A 218 15.32 18.81 11.40
CA TYR A 218 14.64 19.87 12.14
C TYR A 218 13.13 19.64 12.11
N PRO A 219 12.41 19.93 13.22
CA PRO A 219 10.96 19.90 13.23
C PRO A 219 10.37 21.04 12.39
N SER A 220 9.20 20.80 11.78
CA SER A 220 8.37 21.80 11.11
C SER A 220 7.53 22.65 12.07
#